data_AF-U1NF91-F1
#
_entry.id   AF-U1NF91-F1
#
_cell.length_a   1.000
_cell.length_b   1.000
_cell.length_c   1.000
_cell.angle_alpha   90.00
_cell.angle_beta   90.00
_cell.angle_gamma   90.00
#
_symmetry.space_group_name_H-M   'P 1'
#
loop_
_entity.id
_entity.type
_entity.pdbx_description
1 polymer ?
#
loop_
_entity_poly.entity_id
_entity_poly.type
_entity_poly.pdbx_seq_one_letter_code
_entity_poly.pdbx_strand_id
1 'polypeptide(L)'
;MAMPLNEMYSMLSESSRIRIRIAEDGEMYPNFETWFVSNDVEREALSNPLTVTFDEGQIEISPLELQIAYKLRLAQAADSLSGKDFEDATVLDPRGTI
;
A
#
# COMPACT_ATOMS: atom_id res chain seq x y z
N MET A 1 -16.43 -12.62 -7.74
CA MET A 1 -16.61 -12.53 -6.28
C MET A 1 -15.23 -12.31 -5.69
N ALA A 2 -15.00 -11.22 -4.94
CA ALA A 2 -13.69 -10.89 -4.40
C ALA A 2 -13.28 -11.89 -3.30
N MET A 3 -11.99 -12.17 -3.18
CA MET A 3 -11.44 -13.02 -2.13
C MET A 3 -11.70 -12.40 -0.74
N PRO A 4 -12.18 -13.18 0.25
CA PRO A 4 -12.30 -12.71 1.63
C PRO A 4 -10.95 -12.27 2.24
N LEU A 5 -10.95 -11.20 3.05
CA LEU A 5 -9.74 -10.65 3.66
C LEU A 5 -9.00 -11.66 4.56
N ASN A 6 -9.73 -12.53 5.26
CA ASN A 6 -9.15 -13.58 6.11
C ASN A 6 -8.40 -14.64 5.29
N GLU A 7 -8.88 -14.94 4.08
CA GLU A 7 -8.23 -15.87 3.17
C GLU A 7 -6.97 -15.25 2.58
N MET A 8 -7.04 -13.98 2.17
CA MET A 8 -5.86 -13.21 1.75
C MET A 8 -4.78 -13.15 2.83
N TYR A 9 -5.16 -12.87 4.08
CA TYR A 9 -4.23 -12.85 5.20
C TYR A 9 -3.56 -14.21 5.40
N SER A 10 -4.36 -15.29 5.37
CA SER A 10 -3.84 -16.65 5.51
C SER A 10 -2.81 -16.96 4.43
N MET A 11 -3.13 -16.67 3.16
CA MET A 11 -2.21 -16.85 2.04
C MET A 11 -0.91 -16.06 2.18
N LEU A 12 -0.98 -14.78 2.56
CA LEU A 12 0.22 -13.97 2.80
C LEU A 12 1.05 -14.49 3.98
N SER A 13 0.39 -15.06 5.00
CA SER A 13 1.05 -15.56 6.21
C SER A 13 1.78 -16.90 6.01
N GLU A 14 1.40 -17.69 5.01
CA GLU A 14 2.02 -18.99 4.71
C GLU A 14 3.47 -18.85 4.25
N SER A 15 3.82 -17.76 3.57
CA SER A 15 5.17 -17.53 3.07
C SER A 15 5.42 -16.06 2.78
N SER A 16 6.56 -15.54 3.24
CA SER A 16 7.03 -14.19 2.93
C SER A 16 7.32 -13.93 1.45
N ARG A 17 7.21 -14.96 0.59
CA ARG A 17 7.39 -14.84 -0.86
C ARG A 17 6.07 -14.73 -1.62
N ILE A 18 4.92 -14.94 -0.96
CA ILE A 18 3.62 -14.84 -1.62
C ILE A 18 3.28 -13.36 -1.78
N ARG A 19 2.88 -13.00 -2.99
CA ARG A 19 2.38 -11.68 -3.35
C ARG A 19 1.00 -11.83 -3.96
N ILE A 20 0.05 -11.03 -3.50
CA ILE A 20 -1.33 -11.02 -4.01
C ILE A 20 -1.52 -9.77 -4.84
N ARG A 21 -2.07 -9.92 -6.05
CA ARG A 21 -2.49 -8.78 -6.89
C ARG A 21 -3.98 -8.58 -6.79
N ILE A 22 -4.38 -7.33 -6.62
CA ILE A 22 -5.77 -6.92 -6.46
C ILE A 22 -6.10 -5.96 -7.61
N ALA A 23 -7.16 -6.27 -8.33
CA ALA A 23 -7.65 -5.49 -9.47
C ALA A 23 -9.18 -5.44 -9.44
N GLU A 24 -9.77 -4.54 -10.21
CA GLU A 24 -11.22 -4.54 -10.44
C GLU A 24 -11.66 -5.78 -11.23
N ASP A 25 -12.90 -6.22 -11.03
CA ASP A 25 -13.43 -7.41 -11.69
C ASP A 25 -13.52 -7.19 -13.20
N GLY A 26 -12.85 -8.04 -13.97
CA GLY A 26 -12.76 -7.92 -15.44
C GLY A 26 -11.62 -7.01 -15.93
N GLU A 27 -10.87 -6.36 -15.03
CA GLU A 27 -9.75 -5.49 -15.39
C GLU A 27 -8.41 -6.13 -14.97
N MET A 28 -7.42 -6.06 -15.85
CA MET A 28 -6.04 -6.44 -15.49
C MET A 28 -5.26 -5.25 -14.92
N TYR A 29 -5.65 -4.03 -15.32
CA TYR A 29 -5.03 -2.78 -14.91
C TYR A 29 -6.10 -1.70 -14.72
N PRO A 30 -5.99 -0.85 -13.70
CA PRO A 30 -4.95 -0.83 -12.67
C PRO A 30 -5.07 -2.03 -11.71
N ASN A 31 -3.92 -2.51 -11.21
CA ASN A 31 -3.86 -3.47 -10.11
C ASN A 31 -2.80 -3.01 -9.11
N PHE A 32 -2.86 -3.53 -7.89
CA PHE A 32 -1.81 -3.34 -6.90
C PHE A 32 -1.40 -4.66 -6.29
N GLU A 33 -0.10 -4.79 -6.01
CA GLU A 33 0.48 -5.98 -5.40
C GLU A 33 0.69 -5.76 -3.90
N THR A 34 0.30 -6.72 -3.07
CA THR A 34 0.44 -6.69 -1.61
C THR A 34 1.19 -7.91 -1.09
N TRP A 35 2.03 -7.71 -0.08
CA TRP A 35 2.81 -8.74 0.61
C TRP A 35 3.23 -8.29 2.01
N PHE A 36 3.66 -9.24 2.85
CA PHE A 36 4.26 -8.93 4.14
C PHE A 36 5.75 -8.60 4.01
N VAL A 37 6.19 -7.64 4.82
CA VAL A 37 7.61 -7.26 4.96
C VAL A 37 8.47 -8.50 5.21
N SER A 38 9.42 -8.71 4.31
CA SER A 38 10.22 -9.94 4.23
C SER A 38 11.69 -9.75 4.61
N ASN A 39 12.16 -8.50 4.65
CA ASN A 39 13.56 -8.17 4.92
C ASN A 39 13.71 -6.84 5.68
N ASP A 40 14.93 -6.59 6.18
CA ASP A 40 15.23 -5.41 7.00
C ASP A 40 15.17 -4.10 6.21
N VAL A 41 15.45 -4.12 4.91
CA VAL A 41 15.37 -2.92 4.06
C VAL A 41 13.91 -2.50 3.90
N GLU A 42 13.01 -3.44 3.64
CA GLU A 42 11.56 -3.19 3.57
C GLU A 42 11.01 -2.72 4.92
N ARG A 43 11.50 -3.30 6.03
CA ARG A 43 11.12 -2.88 7.37
C ARG A 43 11.56 -1.45 7.67
N GLU A 44 12.82 -1.13 7.36
CA GLU A 44 13.38 0.20 7.56
C GLU A 44 12.62 1.24 6.73
N ALA A 45 12.31 0.91 5.48
CA ALA A 45 11.55 1.76 4.57
C ALA A 45 10.15 2.14 5.10
N LEU A 46 9.57 1.34 6.01
CA LEU A 46 8.29 1.61 6.66
C LEU A 46 8.43 2.21 8.05
N SER A 47 9.61 2.12 8.67
CA SER A 47 9.83 2.42 10.08
C SER A 47 9.94 3.92 10.43
N ASN A 48 9.99 4.80 9.42
CA ASN A 48 10.18 6.23 9.62
C ASN A 48 8.96 7.05 9.17
N PRO A 49 7.83 6.96 9.89
CA PRO A 49 6.64 7.74 9.55
C PRO A 49 6.83 9.24 9.79
N LEU A 50 6.18 10.05 8.95
CA LEU A 50 6.02 11.47 9.21
C LEU A 50 4.98 11.65 10.32
N THR A 51 5.44 12.10 11.47
CA THR A 51 4.58 12.45 12.59
C THR A 51 3.99 13.85 12.39
N VAL A 52 2.66 13.93 12.35
CA VAL A 52 1.91 15.20 12.30
C VAL A 52 1.20 15.39 13.64
N THR A 53 1.54 16.47 14.34
CA THR A 53 0.93 16.84 15.63
C THR A 53 -0.02 18.02 15.44
N PHE A 54 -1.18 17.96 16.08
CA PHE A 54 -2.19 19.01 16.14
C PHE A 54 -2.82 19.06 17.54
N ASP A 55 -3.63 20.07 17.83
CA ASP A 55 -4.12 20.35 19.20
C ASP A 55 -4.83 19.15 19.86
N GLU A 56 -5.49 18.30 19.06
CA GLU A 56 -6.29 17.17 19.52
C GLU A 56 -5.55 15.82 19.44
N GLY A 57 -4.31 15.78 18.95
CA GLY A 57 -3.54 14.53 18.89
C GLY A 57 -2.42 14.47 17.87
N GLN A 58 -2.08 13.24 17.51
CA GLN A 58 -0.99 12.91 16.60
C GLN A 58 -1.48 11.88 15.58
N ILE A 59 -1.07 12.06 14.32
CA ILE A 59 -1.20 11.08 13.25
C ILE A 59 0.19 10.75 12.73
N GLU A 60 0.45 9.47 12.50
CA GLU A 60 1.65 8.99 11.83
C GLU A 60 1.31 8.67 10.38
N ILE A 61 2.04 9.27 9.44
CA ILE A 61 1.88 9.01 8.01
C ILE A 61 3.08 8.18 7.57
N SER A 62 2.85 6.93 7.17
CA SER A 62 3.90 6.04 6.71
C SER A 62 4.59 6.57 5.45
N PRO A 63 5.87 6.21 5.21
CA PRO A 63 6.56 6.57 3.98
C PRO A 63 5.83 6.12 2.71
N LEU A 64 5.05 5.03 2.79
CA LEU A 64 4.27 4.53 1.66
C LEU A 64 3.07 5.43 1.34
N GLU A 65 2.32 5.87 2.35
CA GLU A 65 1.22 6.81 2.16
C GLU A 65 1.70 8.14 1.58
N LEU A 66 2.87 8.61 2.01
CA LEU A 66 3.52 9.79 1.41
C LEU A 66 3.84 9.57 -0.08
N GLN A 67 4.32 8.39 -0.46
CA GLN A 67 4.56 8.07 -1.88
C GLN A 67 3.25 8.03 -2.68
N ILE A 68 2.18 7.48 -2.13
CA ILE A 68 0.85 7.47 -2.77
C ILE A 68 0.37 8.92 -2.97
N ALA A 69 0.41 9.74 -1.93
CA ALA A 69 0.02 11.14 -1.99
C ALA A 69 0.84 11.93 -3.04
N TYR A 70 2.14 11.67 -3.12
CA TYR A 70 3.02 12.28 -4.12
C TYR A 70 2.64 11.88 -5.55
N LYS A 71 2.41 10.58 -5.82
CA LYS A 71 1.99 10.09 -7.14
C LYS A 71 0.63 10.68 -7.55
N LEU A 72 -0.33 10.76 -6.64
CA LEU A 72 -1.63 11.39 -6.87
C LEU A 72 -1.49 12.87 -7.23
N ARG A 73 -0.63 13.62 -6.52
CA ARG A 73 -0.32 15.02 -6.85
C ARG A 73 0.28 15.16 -8.25
N LEU A 74 1.21 14.30 -8.64
CA LEU A 74 1.83 14.34 -9.96
C LEU A 74 0.82 14.06 -11.07
N ALA A 75 -0.04 13.04 -10.90
CA ALA A 75 -1.08 12.71 -11.86
C ALA A 75 -2.07 13.87 -12.09
N GLN A 76 -2.51 14.52 -11.00
CA GLN A 76 -3.35 15.73 -11.08
C GLN A 76 -2.65 16.86 -11.82
N ALA A 77 -1.35 17.07 -11.58
CA ALA A 77 -0.58 18.12 -12.25
C ALA A 77 -0.34 17.83 -13.74
N ALA A 78 -0.35 16.57 -14.15
CA ALA A 78 -0.13 16.12 -15.52
C ALA A 78 -1.41 16.03 -16.37
N ASP A 79 -2.59 16.31 -15.80
CA ASP A 79 -3.91 16.09 -16.41
C ASP A 79 -4.07 14.67 -17.00
N SER A 80 -3.31 13.72 -16.44
CA SER A 80 -3.23 12.33 -16.83
C SER A 80 -3.62 11.50 -15.61
N LEU A 81 -4.90 11.12 -15.55
CA LEU A 81 -5.40 10.11 -14.61
C LEU A 81 -5.40 8.73 -15.27
N SER A 82 -4.40 8.43 -16.11
CA SER A 82 -4.24 7.09 -16.66
C SER A 82 -3.87 6.14 -15.51
N GLY A 83 -4.69 5.12 -15.25
CA GLY A 83 -4.55 4.19 -14.11
C GLY A 83 -3.17 3.52 -13.99
N LYS A 84 -2.38 3.54 -15.07
CA LYS A 84 -1.01 3.02 -15.15
C LYS A 84 -0.03 3.68 -14.16
N ASP A 85 -0.29 4.94 -13.77
CA ASP A 85 0.63 5.70 -12.91
C ASP A 85 0.54 5.30 -11.41
N PHE A 86 -0.38 4.40 -11.06
CA PHE A 86 -0.70 4.01 -9.67
C PHE A 86 -0.43 2.54 -9.32
N GLU A 87 0.15 1.74 -10.24
CA GLU A 87 0.21 0.26 -10.16
C GLU A 87 1.02 -0.32 -8.96
N ASP A 88 1.74 0.50 -8.18
CA ASP A 88 2.88 0.02 -7.39
C ASP A 88 2.90 0.32 -5.88
N ALA A 89 1.80 0.69 -5.22
CA ALA A 89 1.92 1.09 -3.80
C ALA A 89 0.80 0.62 -2.88
N THR A 90 0.91 -0.60 -2.33
CA THR A 90 0.29 -0.94 -1.04
C THR A 90 1.02 -2.11 -0.36
N VAL A 91 1.55 -1.90 0.85
CA VAL A 91 2.23 -2.91 1.68
C VAL A 91 1.53 -2.92 3.04
N LEU A 92 1.20 -4.10 3.56
CA LEU A 92 0.47 -4.24 4.82
C LEU A 92 1.44 -4.40 6.00
N ASP A 93 1.36 -3.50 7.00
CA ASP A 93 2.01 -3.69 8.30
C ASP A 93 1.27 -4.80 9.08
N PRO A 94 1.97 -5.83 9.60
CA PRO A 94 1.38 -6.85 10.46
C PRO A 94 0.67 -6.32 11.74
N ARG A 95 0.77 -5.02 12.06
CA ARG A 95 0.10 -4.40 13.22
C ARG A 95 -1.28 -3.78 12.95
N GLY A 96 -1.80 -3.83 11.71
CA GLY A 96 -3.21 -3.51 11.45
C GLY A 96 -3.63 -2.06 11.73
N THR A 97 -2.72 -1.09 11.58
CA THR A 97 -3.08 0.33 11.56
C THR A 97 -2.96 0.82 10.12
N ILE A 98 -4.04 1.43 9.60
CA ILE A 98 -4.09 2.07 8.29
C ILE A 98 -3.45 3.44 8.43
#